data_AF-A0A940DI37-F1
#
_entry.id   AF-A0A940DI37-F1
#
_cell.length_a   1.000
_cell.length_b   1.000
_cell.length_c   1.000
_cell.angle_alpha   90.00
_cell.angle_beta   90.00
_cell.angle_gamma   90.00
#
_symmetry.space_group_name_H-M   'P 1'
#
loop_
_entity.id
_entity.type
_entity.pdbx_description
1 polymer ?
#
loop_
_entity_poly.entity_id
_entity_poly.type
_entity_poly.pdbx_seq_one_letter_code
_entity_poly.pdbx_strand_id
1 'polypeptide(L)'
;MNEDAANMRAYVRYRLEKAHEVYEAALILCNAEQWNSAINRLYYACFYSASALLLNRSIYTKSHSGVIGQFSEHIVREGIMTKEEFRVYA
;
A
#
# COMPACT_ATOMS: atom_id res chain seq x y z
N MET A 1 9.57 22.73 -13.27
CA MET A 1 8.87 21.63 -12.57
C MET A 1 9.31 21.71 -11.11
N ASN A 2 8.40 21.82 -10.13
CA ASN A 2 8.77 22.00 -8.71
C ASN A 2 9.56 20.77 -8.21
N GLU A 3 10.72 21.01 -7.58
CA GLU A 3 11.63 20.00 -7.04
C GLU A 3 10.93 19.11 -5.99
N ASP A 4 10.08 19.71 -5.15
CA ASP A 4 9.28 18.97 -4.14
C ASP A 4 8.32 17.96 -4.79
N ALA A 5 7.70 18.35 -5.90
CA ALA A 5 6.79 17.48 -6.63
C ALA A 5 7.53 16.34 -7.35
N ALA A 6 8.78 16.57 -7.77
CA ALA A 6 9.64 15.53 -8.34
C ALA A 6 10.07 14.53 -7.27
N ASN A 7 10.49 15.02 -6.10
CA ASN A 7 10.84 14.20 -4.95
C ASN A 7 9.64 13.36 -4.49
N MET A 8 8.45 13.95 -4.42
CA MET A 8 7.22 13.25 -4.10
C MET A 8 6.95 12.07 -5.05
N ARG A 9 7.02 12.30 -6.36
CA ARG A 9 6.83 11.25 -7.36
C ARG A 9 7.89 10.16 -7.27
N ALA A 10 9.13 10.50 -6.90
CA ALA A 10 10.17 9.52 -6.66
C ALA A 10 9.83 8.63 -5.44
N TYR A 11 9.38 9.21 -4.34
CA TYR A 11 8.95 8.45 -3.16
C TYR A 11 7.72 7.56 -3.42
N VAL A 12 6.74 8.05 -4.18
CA VAL A 12 5.58 7.25 -4.60
C VAL A 12 6.04 6.04 -5.40
N ARG A 13 6.91 6.26 -6.40
CA ARG A 13 7.46 5.19 -7.23
C ARG A 13 8.24 4.16 -6.42
N TYR A 14 9.13 4.63 -5.53
CA TYR A 14 9.88 3.76 -4.63
C TYR A 14 8.97 2.87 -3.78
N ARG A 15 7.86 3.41 -3.25
CA ARG A 15 6.89 2.61 -2.49
C ARG A 15 6.18 1.57 -3.35
N LEU A 16 5.84 1.91 -4.60
CA LEU A 16 5.24 0.95 -5.54
C LEU A 16 6.23 -0.14 -5.95
N GLU A 17 7.50 0.20 -6.16
CA GLU A 17 8.58 -0.78 -6.41
C GLU A 17 8.72 -1.74 -5.22
N LYS A 18 8.69 -1.22 -3.98
CA LYS A 18 8.71 -2.05 -2.77
C LYS A 18 7.46 -2.91 -2.62
N ALA A 19 6.29 -2.39 -2.98
CA ALA A 19 5.06 -3.18 -2.99
C ALA A 19 5.18 -4.36 -3.95
N HIS A 20 5.71 -4.13 -5.15
CA HIS A 20 5.91 -5.15 -6.17
C HIS A 20 6.96 -6.19 -5.74
N GLU A 21 8.11 -5.77 -5.23
CA GLU A 21 9.16 -6.67 -4.71
C GLU A 21 8.61 -7.65 -3.65
N VAL A 22 7.81 -7.12 -2.72
CA VAL A 22 7.22 -7.92 -1.65
C VAL A 22 6.10 -8.83 -2.18
N TYR A 23 5.34 -8.39 -3.19
CA TYR A 23 4.35 -9.22 -3.86
C TYR A 23 5.00 -10.41 -4.57
N GLU A 24 6.08 -10.20 -5.33
CA GLU A 24 6.82 -11.28 -5.98
C GLU A 24 7.36 -12.29 -4.95
N ALA A 25 7.86 -11.80 -3.81
CA ALA A 25 8.25 -12.66 -2.70
C ALA A 25 7.07 -13.48 -2.14
N ALA A 26 5.86 -12.90 -2.09
CA ALA A 26 4.67 -13.62 -1.67
C ALA A 26 4.33 -14.77 -2.63
N LEU A 27 4.47 -14.57 -3.94
CA LEU A 27 4.22 -15.63 -4.94
C LEU A 27 5.18 -16.80 -4.78
N ILE A 28 6.46 -16.52 -4.52
CA ILE A 28 7.46 -17.56 -4.23
C ILE A 28 7.07 -18.35 -2.97
N LEU A 29 6.64 -17.66 -1.91
CA LEU A 29 6.24 -18.29 -0.65
C LEU A 29 4.95 -19.10 -0.79
N CYS A 30 3.99 -18.67 -1.61
CA CYS A 30 2.81 -19.45 -1.96
C CYS A 30 3.20 -20.78 -2.64
N ASN A 31 4.12 -20.74 -3.59
CA ASN A 31 4.61 -21.95 -4.28
C ASN A 31 5.34 -22.92 -3.34
N ALA A 32 5.93 -22.39 -2.26
CA ALA A 32 6.57 -23.16 -1.21
C ALA A 32 5.61 -23.57 -0.07
N GLU A 33 4.31 -23.34 -0.23
CA GLU A 33 3.25 -23.60 0.76
C GLU A 33 3.48 -22.91 2.12
N GLN A 34 4.27 -21.84 2.15
CA GLN A 34 4.56 -21.05 3.34
C GLN A 34 3.47 -19.99 3.55
N TRP A 35 2.24 -20.43 3.79
CA TRP A 35 1.03 -19.59 3.75
C TRP A 35 1.08 -18.39 4.70
N ASN A 36 1.52 -18.58 5.94
CA ASN A 36 1.62 -17.48 6.91
C ASN A 36 2.61 -16.39 6.45
N SER A 37 3.74 -16.80 5.90
CA SER A 37 4.73 -15.87 5.36
C SER A 37 4.21 -15.20 4.08
N ALA A 38 3.53 -15.93 3.21
CA ALA A 38 2.93 -15.37 2.00
C ALA A 38 1.87 -14.30 2.33
N ILE A 39 0.97 -14.57 3.28
CA ILE A 39 -0.05 -13.61 3.75
C ILE A 39 0.62 -12.36 4.33
N ASN A 40 1.66 -12.52 5.16
CA ASN A 40 2.41 -11.38 5.69
C ASN A 40 2.98 -10.50 4.58
N ARG A 41 3.55 -11.11 3.52
CA ARG A 41 4.08 -10.37 2.37
C ARG A 41 2.95 -9.69 1.58
N LEU A 42 1.84 -10.37 1.29
CA LEU A 42 0.69 -9.76 0.61
C LEU A 42 0.16 -8.54 1.36
N TYR A 43 0.04 -8.64 2.69
CA TYR A 43 -0.35 -7.53 3.54
C TYR A 43 0.58 -6.31 3.38
N TYR A 44 1.89 -6.53 3.41
CA TYR A 44 2.86 -5.44 3.24
C TYR A 44 2.86 -4.87 1.81
N ALA A 45 2.61 -5.69 0.79
CA ALA A 45 2.42 -5.19 -0.58
C ALA A 45 1.22 -4.23 -0.67
N CYS A 46 0.09 -4.59 -0.05
CA CYS A 46 -1.07 -3.71 0.07
C CYS A 46 -0.75 -2.45 0.88
N PHE A 47 -0.06 -2.58 2.01
CA PHE A 47 0.32 -1.45 2.86
C PHE A 47 1.20 -0.42 2.13
N TYR A 48 2.21 -0.88 1.40
CA TYR A 48 3.07 0.01 0.61
C TYR A 48 2.29 0.67 -0.53
N SER A 49 1.39 -0.05 -1.19
CA SER A 49 0.52 0.50 -2.24
C SER A 49 -0.44 1.56 -1.69
N ALA A 50 -1.10 1.27 -0.57
CA ALA A 50 -1.98 2.22 0.13
C ALA A 50 -1.22 3.48 0.56
N SER A 51 -0.02 3.29 1.12
CA SER A 51 0.86 4.39 1.51
C SER A 51 1.34 5.21 0.32
N ALA A 52 1.57 4.59 -0.84
CA ALA A 52 1.94 5.29 -2.07
C ALA A 52 0.77 6.13 -2.61
N LEU A 53 -0.44 5.58 -2.58
CA LEU A 53 -1.65 6.26 -3.05
C LEU A 53 -1.99 7.49 -2.20
N LEU A 54 -1.94 7.36 -0.87
CA LEU A 54 -2.14 8.50 0.04
C LEU A 54 -1.10 9.59 -0.19
N LEU A 55 0.17 9.18 -0.34
CA LEU A 55 1.26 10.11 -0.60
C LEU A 55 1.10 10.84 -1.95
N ASN A 56 0.64 10.13 -2.99
CA ASN A 56 0.33 10.73 -4.29
C ASN A 56 -0.82 11.74 -4.22
N ARG A 57 -1.71 11.62 -3.22
CA ARG A 57 -2.75 12.59 -2.87
C ARG A 57 -2.28 13.66 -1.87
N SER A 58 -0.99 13.73 -1.59
CA SER A 58 -0.39 14.64 -0.60
C SER A 58 -0.95 14.46 0.82
N ILE A 59 -1.40 13.24 1.15
CA ILE A 59 -1.84 12.83 2.48
C ILE A 59 -0.69 12.10 3.17
N TYR A 60 -0.22 12.67 4.28
CA TYR A 60 0.95 12.18 5.01
C TYR A 60 0.53 11.45 6.28
N THR A 61 1.01 10.21 6.42
CA THR A 61 0.75 9.35 7.58
C THR A 61 2.04 9.01 8.29
N LYS A 62 2.05 9.14 9.62
CA LYS A 62 3.23 8.88 10.47
C LYS A 62 3.21 7.52 11.15
N SER A 63 2.09 6.79 11.08
CA SER A 63 1.91 5.50 11.73
C SER A 63 1.20 4.52 10.81
N HIS A 64 1.37 3.25 11.15
CA HIS A 64 0.69 2.15 10.48
C HIS A 64 -0.84 2.30 10.54
N SER A 65 -1.40 2.52 11.74
CA SER A 65 -2.84 2.76 11.93
C SER A 65 -3.32 4.02 11.21
N GLY A 66 -2.46 5.03 11.06
CA GLY A 66 -2.74 6.23 10.30
C GLY A 66 -2.96 5.94 8.81
N VAL A 67 -2.19 5.04 8.20
CA VAL A 67 -2.39 4.60 6.81
C VAL A 67 -3.77 3.99 6.64
N ILE A 68 -4.16 3.04 7.50
CA ILE A 68 -5.46 2.38 7.43
C ILE A 68 -6.61 3.41 7.58
N GLY A 69 -6.51 4.29 8.58
CA GLY A 69 -7.55 5.29 8.83
C GLY A 69 -7.71 6.28 7.68
N GLN A 70 -6.60 6.82 7.17
CA GLN A 70 -6.62 7.76 6.04
C GLN A 70 -7.05 7.09 4.73
N PHE A 71 -6.69 5.83 4.52
CA PHE A 71 -7.13 5.07 3.36
C PHE A 71 -8.65 4.81 3.40
N SER A 72 -9.19 4.47 4.57
CA SER A 72 -10.64 4.35 4.77
C SER A 72 -11.35 5.68 4.44
N GLU A 73 -10.86 6.79 4.98
CA GLU A 73 -11.48 8.10 4.79
C GLU A 73 -11.40 8.61 3.34
N HIS A 74 -10.24 8.48 2.68
CA HIS A 74 -9.99 9.12 1.39
C HIS A 74 -10.12 8.20 0.17
N ILE A 75 -10.24 6.89 0.36
CA ILE A 75 -10.38 5.93 -0.74
C ILE A 75 -11.71 5.19 -0.63
N VAL A 76 -12.02 4.63 0.55
CA VAL A 76 -13.23 3.81 0.74
C VAL A 76 -14.48 4.69 0.80
N ARG A 77 -14.48 5.76 1.60
CA ARG A 77 -15.65 6.66 1.70
C ARG A 77 -15.89 7.47 0.44
N GLU A 78 -14.84 7.74 -0.34
CA GLU A 78 -14.96 8.37 -1.67
C GLU A 78 -15.50 7.40 -2.73
N GLY A 79 -15.68 6.11 -2.40
CA GLY A 79 -16.25 5.11 -3.30
C GLY A 79 -15.27 4.54 -4.34
N ILE A 80 -13.97 4.81 -4.19
CA ILE A 80 -12.92 4.29 -5.08
C ILE A 80 -12.68 2.81 -4.83
N MET A 81 -12.87 2.37 -3.57
CA MET A 81 -12.81 0.98 -3.15
C MET A 81 -14.03 0.66 -2.29
N THR A 82 -14.57 -0.55 -2.42
CA THR A 82 -15.68 -1.01 -1.59
C THR A 82 -15.22 -1.32 -0.16
N LYS A 83 -16.17 -1.30 0.78
CA LYS A 83 -15.89 -1.72 2.17
C LYS A 83 -15.46 -3.18 2.26
N GLU A 84 -15.89 -4.02 1.31
CA GLU A 84 -15.55 -5.44 1.30
C GLU A 84 -14.11 -5.68 0.88
N GLU A 85 -13.65 -5.04 -0.19
CA GLU A 85 -12.24 -5.05 -0.60
C GLU A 85 -11.35 -4.50 0.52
N PHE A 86 -11.79 -3.43 1.19
CA PHE A 86 -11.03 -2.86 2.30
C PHE A 86 -10.89 -3.82 3.50
N ARG A 87 -11.91 -4.64 3.81
CA ARG A 87 -11.84 -5.65 4.88
C ARG A 87 -10.83 -6.77 4.61
N VAL A 88 -10.47 -7.01 3.36
CA VAL A 88 -9.40 -7.98 3.03
C VAL A 88 -8.03 -7.40 3.38
N TYR A 89 -7.90 -6.07 3.32
CA TYR A 89 -6.65 -5.37 3.60
C TYR A 89 -6.46 -5.01 5.09
N ALA A 90 -7.51 -4.57 5.78
CA ALA A 90 -7.45 -3.92 7.10
C ALA A 90 -7.88 -4.79 8.28
#